data_AF-A0A9E1NUG1-F1
#
_entry.id   AF-A0A9E1NUG1-F1
#
_cell.length_a   1.000
_cell.length_b   1.000
_cell.length_c   1.000
_cell.angle_alpha   90.00
_cell.angle_beta   90.00
_cell.angle_gamma   90.00
#
_symmetry.space_group_name_H-M   'P 1'
#
loop_
_entity.id
_entity.type
_entity.pdbx_description
1 polymer ?
#
loop_
_entity_poly.entity_id
_entity_poly.type
_entity_poly.pdbx_seq_one_letter_code
_entity_poly.pdbx_strand_id
1 'polypeptide(L)'
;MKSPRKLPLSKTTKNLLVTGASSEMGSALIRQLLNNSILKIRAMAHRSPVNIHGCEIISGDLKKTDLLVNALSGVNTVVHLAALTKSTRGSDYFEVNVRGTQNLIDASLDCGVKKIIYISSAAASLHGGGYSRSKLEAEKRIIESGMQWVILRPSEVYGQRAGDSINQLIHWIQSYFFVPVIGFGTYKLSPVFIDDVVPAIALAIFNEELENKTIVLAGPEELTYDDLVDRIATYFGVKRFKLYLPEGLIRFGIMAISKLGMNFLTPDQIPRLLCKKSFRIDLAKEKLGYSPRVLEEGIKRAITCNN
;
A
#
# COMPACT_ATOMS: atom_id res chain seq x y z
N MET A 1 -9.12 19.78 -14.35
CA MET A 1 -9.00 19.28 -12.96
C MET A 1 -10.41 19.04 -12.42
N LYS A 2 -10.82 17.79 -12.17
CA LYS A 2 -12.05 17.54 -11.42
C LYS A 2 -11.79 17.91 -9.96
N SER A 3 -12.66 18.72 -9.36
CA SER A 3 -12.60 19.06 -7.93
C SER A 3 -12.54 17.78 -7.08
N PRO A 4 -11.67 17.67 -6.06
CA PRO A 4 -11.73 16.56 -5.12
C PRO A 4 -13.13 16.51 -4.52
N ARG A 5 -13.73 15.31 -4.50
CA ARG A 5 -15.06 15.09 -3.92
C ARG A 5 -14.95 15.45 -2.44
N LYS A 6 -15.75 16.41 -1.96
CA LYS A 6 -15.70 16.86 -0.56
C LYS A 6 -16.04 15.67 0.35
N LEU A 7 -15.24 15.48 1.40
CA LEU A 7 -15.51 14.45 2.42
C LEU A 7 -16.86 14.77 3.10
N PRO A 8 -17.65 13.75 3.48
CA PRO A 8 -18.93 13.97 4.15
C PRO A 8 -18.74 14.74 5.47
N LEU A 9 -19.69 15.66 5.76
CA LEU A 9 -19.79 16.35 7.04
C LEU A 9 -20.76 15.56 7.93
N SER A 10 -20.25 14.83 8.92
CA SER A 10 -21.05 14.17 9.97
C SER A 10 -21.19 15.08 11.19
N LYS A 11 -22.32 15.00 11.91
CA LYS A 11 -22.53 15.70 13.19
C LYS A 11 -21.76 15.08 14.36
N THR A 12 -21.18 13.90 14.20
CA THR A 12 -20.47 13.17 15.26
C THR A 12 -18.97 13.14 14.97
N THR A 13 -18.16 13.58 15.94
CA THR A 13 -16.69 13.53 15.85
C THR A 13 -16.23 12.08 15.69
N LYS A 14 -15.34 11.79 14.73
CA LYS A 14 -14.70 10.48 14.59
C LYS A 14 -13.23 10.56 15.04
N ASN A 15 -12.89 9.79 16.07
CA ASN A 15 -11.50 9.67 16.53
C ASN A 15 -10.82 8.54 15.75
N LEU A 16 -9.76 8.88 15.03
CA LEU A 16 -9.04 8.00 14.10
C LEU A 16 -7.64 7.71 14.62
N LEU A 17 -7.24 6.44 14.65
CA LEU A 17 -5.83 6.06 14.73
C LEU A 17 -5.32 5.67 13.35
N VAL A 18 -4.23 6.27 12.90
CA VAL A 18 -3.53 5.89 11.67
C VAL A 18 -2.22 5.22 12.04
N THR A 19 -2.12 3.91 11.79
CA THR A 19 -0.84 3.19 11.87
C THR A 19 -0.09 3.31 10.55
N GLY A 20 1.24 3.23 10.56
CA GLY A 20 2.03 3.47 9.35
C GLY A 20 1.97 4.94 8.90
N ALA A 21 1.70 5.86 9.84
CA ALA A 21 1.53 7.28 9.58
C ALA A 21 2.78 7.95 8.99
N SER A 22 3.97 7.44 9.28
CA SER A 22 5.23 7.93 8.72
C SER A 22 5.53 7.42 7.31
N SER A 23 4.72 6.50 6.77
CA SER A 23 4.79 6.15 5.34
C SER A 23 4.25 7.29 4.49
N GLU A 24 4.64 7.36 3.22
CA GLU A 24 4.17 8.41 2.33
C GLU A 24 2.65 8.39 2.13
N MET A 25 2.08 7.21 1.93
CA MET A 25 0.63 7.04 1.82
C MET A 25 -0.08 7.40 3.13
N GLY A 26 0.46 7.00 4.29
CA GLY A 26 -0.10 7.38 5.59
C GLY A 26 -0.03 8.88 5.84
N SER A 27 1.10 9.51 5.52
CA SER A 27 1.29 10.95 5.65
C SER A 27 0.39 11.75 4.71
N ALA A 28 0.28 11.32 3.45
CA ALA A 28 -0.63 11.94 2.48
C ALA A 28 -2.09 11.82 2.92
N LEU A 29 -2.48 10.64 3.43
CA LEU A 29 -3.83 10.42 3.98
C LEU A 29 -4.13 11.37 5.13
N ILE A 30 -3.24 11.47 6.13
CA ILE A 30 -3.44 12.37 7.27
C ILE A 30 -3.58 13.81 6.77
N ARG A 31 -2.68 14.29 5.90
CA ARG A 31 -2.76 15.65 5.32
C ARG A 31 -4.09 15.91 4.62
N GLN A 32 -4.62 14.93 3.88
CA GLN A 32 -5.92 15.05 3.24
C GLN A 32 -7.08 15.12 4.25
N LEU A 33 -7.00 14.33 5.32
CA LEU A 33 -8.05 14.23 6.34
C LEU A 33 -8.07 15.42 7.31
N LEU A 34 -6.95 16.11 7.52
CA LEU A 34 -6.84 17.26 8.44
C LEU A 34 -7.76 18.43 8.10
N ASN A 35 -8.18 18.56 6.84
CA ASN A 35 -9.13 19.58 6.42
C ASN A 35 -10.57 19.28 6.87
N ASN A 36 -10.83 18.12 7.49
CA ASN A 36 -12.14 17.74 7.98
C ASN A 36 -12.26 18.00 9.49
N SER A 37 -13.05 19.02 9.85
CA SER A 37 -13.25 19.47 11.24
C SER A 37 -13.89 18.43 12.16
N ILE A 38 -14.47 17.35 11.62
CA ILE A 38 -15.12 16.30 12.39
C ILE A 38 -14.15 15.19 12.80
N LEU A 39 -12.91 15.22 12.30
CA LEU A 39 -11.91 14.20 12.57
C LEU A 39 -10.93 14.65 13.64
N LYS A 40 -10.74 13.82 14.66
CA LYS A 40 -9.57 13.90 15.54
C LYS A 40 -8.62 12.78 15.14
N ILE A 41 -7.47 13.15 14.60
CA ILE A 41 -6.52 12.19 14.03
C ILE A 41 -5.38 12.00 15.01
N ARG A 42 -5.14 10.74 15.36
CA ARG A 42 -3.96 10.26 16.06
C ARG A 42 -3.08 9.50 15.09
N ALA A 43 -1.84 9.93 14.94
CA ALA A 43 -0.84 9.36 14.07
C ALA A 43 0.15 8.53 14.89
N MET A 44 0.19 7.22 14.65
CA MET A 44 1.08 6.32 15.38
C MET A 44 2.49 6.35 14.78
N ALA A 45 3.46 6.81 15.56
CA ALA A 45 4.88 6.78 15.26
C ALA A 45 5.54 5.54 15.91
N HIS A 46 6.39 4.82 15.17
CA HIS A 46 7.14 3.68 15.70
C HIS A 46 8.64 3.98 15.68
N ARG A 47 9.30 3.80 14.53
CA ARG A 47 10.74 4.06 14.36
C ARG A 47 11.02 5.38 13.65
N SER A 48 10.26 5.64 12.58
CA SER A 48 10.38 6.87 11.82
C SER A 48 9.45 7.94 12.41
N PRO A 49 9.91 9.20 12.50
CA PRO A 49 9.08 10.29 13.00
C PRO A 49 7.91 10.57 12.07
N VAL A 50 6.83 11.10 12.64
CA VAL A 50 5.68 11.63 11.89
C VAL A 50 5.77 13.16 11.94
N ASN A 51 6.11 13.79 10.82
CA ASN A 51 6.27 15.24 10.73
C ASN A 51 5.04 15.89 10.07
N ILE A 52 3.91 15.86 10.78
CA ILE A 52 2.63 16.40 10.30
C ILE A 52 1.99 17.22 11.43
N HIS A 53 1.69 18.49 11.14
CA HIS A 53 1.00 19.38 12.09
C HIS A 53 -0.52 19.16 12.03
N GLY A 54 -1.22 19.41 13.14
CA GLY A 54 -2.68 19.33 13.21
C GLY A 54 -3.25 17.96 13.60
N CYS A 55 -2.39 16.95 13.82
CA CYS A 55 -2.78 15.66 14.40
C CYS A 55 -2.03 15.39 15.71
N GLU A 56 -2.61 14.57 16.58
CA GLU A 56 -1.94 14.04 17.77
C GLU A 56 -0.91 12.99 17.31
N ILE A 57 0.35 13.09 17.74
CA ILE A 57 1.36 12.08 17.48
C ILE A 57 1.51 11.22 18.73
N ILE A 58 1.39 9.90 18.59
CA ILE A 58 1.56 8.95 19.69
C ILE A 58 2.62 7.90 19.33
N SER A 59 3.40 7.46 20.31
CA SER A 59 4.29 6.32 20.14
C SER A 59 3.48 5.02 20.10
N GLY A 60 3.85 4.09 19.21
CA GLY A 60 3.25 2.76 19.15
C GLY A 60 4.13 1.74 18.46
N ASP A 61 4.00 0.48 18.88
CA ASP A 61 4.60 -0.68 18.23
C ASP A 61 3.56 -1.81 18.22
N LEU A 62 3.32 -2.40 17.05
CA LEU A 62 2.41 -3.53 16.89
C LEU A 62 2.80 -4.74 17.76
N LYS A 63 4.03 -4.80 18.26
CA LYS A 63 4.52 -5.84 19.16
C LYS A 63 4.37 -5.52 20.64
N LYS A 64 3.88 -4.32 21.00
CA LYS A 64 3.81 -3.84 22.40
C LYS A 64 2.37 -3.46 22.75
N THR A 65 1.64 -4.40 23.37
CA THR A 65 0.22 -4.24 23.68
C THR A 65 -0.09 -2.99 24.51
N ASP A 66 0.71 -2.67 25.53
CA ASP A 66 0.48 -1.47 26.36
C ASP A 66 0.52 -0.17 25.54
N LEU A 67 1.43 -0.08 24.56
CA LEU A 67 1.50 1.07 23.65
C LEU A 67 0.29 1.11 22.72
N LEU A 68 -0.23 -0.04 22.28
CA LEU A 68 -1.44 -0.11 21.46
C LEU A 68 -2.66 0.35 22.25
N VAL A 69 -2.85 -0.13 23.48
CA VAL A 69 -3.96 0.28 24.35
C VAL A 69 -3.95 1.80 24.56
N ASN A 70 -2.78 2.38 24.86
CA ASN A 70 -2.63 3.83 24.97
C ASN A 70 -2.98 4.56 23.66
N ALA A 71 -2.50 4.05 22.53
CA ALA A 71 -2.79 4.62 21.21
C ALA A 71 -4.27 4.50 20.81
N LEU A 72 -4.99 3.50 21.31
CA LEU A 72 -6.38 3.22 20.97
C LEU A 72 -7.39 3.83 21.94
N SER A 73 -6.96 4.37 23.08
CA SER A 73 -7.85 5.02 24.06
C SER A 73 -8.69 6.12 23.41
N GLY A 74 -10.02 5.95 23.46
CA GLY A 74 -11.00 6.87 22.87
C GLY A 74 -11.09 6.84 21.34
N VAL A 75 -10.44 5.90 20.65
CA VAL A 75 -10.48 5.75 19.18
C VAL A 75 -11.75 5.01 18.75
N ASN A 76 -12.38 5.46 17.67
CA ASN A 76 -13.55 4.77 17.09
C ASN A 76 -13.21 4.00 15.82
N THR A 77 -12.21 4.45 15.07
CA THR A 77 -11.83 3.85 13.79
C THR A 77 -10.31 3.79 13.66
N VAL A 78 -9.79 2.64 13.25
CA VAL A 78 -8.37 2.46 12.96
C VAL A 78 -8.17 2.37 11.44
N VAL A 79 -7.24 3.15 10.91
CA VAL A 79 -6.71 2.95 9.54
C VAL A 79 -5.35 2.28 9.67
N HIS A 80 -5.30 1.00 9.31
CA HIS A 80 -4.13 0.15 9.47
C HIS A 80 -3.30 0.09 8.19
N LEU A 81 -2.33 1.01 8.03
CA LEU A 81 -1.34 0.98 6.93
C LEU A 81 0.00 0.35 7.32
N ALA A 82 0.28 0.16 8.60
CA ALA A 82 1.55 -0.41 9.04
C ALA A 82 1.73 -1.83 8.51
N ALA A 83 2.82 -2.07 7.80
CA ALA A 83 3.23 -3.39 7.33
C ALA A 83 4.74 -3.42 7.09
N LEU A 84 5.35 -4.59 7.29
CA LEU A 84 6.69 -4.90 6.81
C LEU A 84 6.59 -5.34 5.35
N THR A 85 7.22 -4.61 4.44
CA THR A 85 7.14 -4.84 2.98
C THR A 85 8.43 -5.38 2.37
N LYS A 86 9.55 -5.31 3.12
CA LYS A 86 10.85 -5.86 2.76
C LYS A 86 11.48 -6.51 3.98
N SER A 87 11.80 -7.79 3.89
CA SER A 87 12.64 -8.53 4.83
C SER A 87 13.45 -9.60 4.11
N THR A 88 14.62 -9.90 4.64
CA THR A 88 15.45 -11.05 4.24
C THR A 88 14.99 -12.35 4.89
N ARG A 89 14.19 -12.29 5.96
CA ARG A 89 13.63 -13.45 6.67
C ARG A 89 12.12 -13.47 6.51
N GLY A 90 11.62 -14.52 5.85
CA GLY A 90 10.18 -14.67 5.59
C GLY A 90 9.32 -14.65 6.86
N SER A 91 9.83 -15.16 7.99
CA SER A 91 9.15 -15.15 9.30
C SER A 91 8.82 -13.74 9.79
N ASP A 92 9.63 -12.74 9.46
CA ASP A 92 9.44 -11.38 9.95
C ASP A 92 8.15 -10.77 9.40
N TYR A 93 7.76 -11.16 8.18
CA TYR A 93 6.48 -10.75 7.60
C TYR A 93 5.31 -11.25 8.43
N PHE A 94 5.34 -12.48 8.93
CA PHE A 94 4.28 -13.04 9.76
C PHE A 94 4.28 -12.41 11.16
N GLU A 95 5.45 -12.21 11.78
CA GLU A 95 5.54 -11.55 13.08
C GLU A 95 4.97 -10.12 13.05
N VAL A 96 5.23 -9.35 11.99
CA VAL A 96 4.74 -7.97 11.90
C VAL A 96 3.33 -7.91 11.32
N ASN A 97 3.10 -8.48 10.14
CA ASN A 97 1.85 -8.29 9.40
C ASN A 97 0.72 -9.20 9.89
N VAL A 98 1.02 -10.33 10.54
CA VAL A 98 -0.01 -11.27 11.01
C VAL A 98 -0.19 -11.11 12.51
N ARG A 99 0.86 -11.40 13.30
CA ARG A 99 0.79 -11.28 14.76
C ARG A 99 0.65 -9.83 15.21
N GLY A 100 1.37 -8.89 14.60
CA GLY A 100 1.20 -7.47 14.91
C GLY A 100 -0.20 -6.92 14.58
N THR A 101 -0.81 -7.40 13.50
CA THR A 101 -2.22 -7.08 13.19
C THR A 101 -3.17 -7.73 14.18
N GLN A 102 -2.92 -8.97 14.62
CA GLN A 102 -3.72 -9.60 15.70
C GLN A 102 -3.67 -8.76 16.98
N ASN A 103 -2.48 -8.36 17.43
CA ASN A 103 -2.35 -7.54 18.63
C ASN A 103 -3.12 -6.22 18.52
N LEU A 104 -3.14 -5.62 17.32
CA LEU A 104 -3.93 -4.41 17.05
C LEU A 104 -5.43 -4.69 17.11
N ILE A 105 -5.90 -5.83 16.58
CA ILE A 105 -7.30 -6.26 16.66
C ILE A 105 -7.70 -6.45 18.12
N ASP A 106 -6.93 -7.22 18.89
CA ASP A 106 -7.23 -7.54 20.28
C ASP A 106 -7.34 -6.25 21.12
N ALA A 107 -6.32 -5.39 21.03
CA ALA A 107 -6.35 -4.10 21.73
C ALA A 107 -7.46 -3.17 21.24
N SER A 108 -7.86 -3.27 19.96
CA SER A 108 -8.96 -2.48 19.40
C SER A 108 -10.30 -2.92 19.98
N LEU A 109 -10.52 -4.23 20.12
CA LEU A 109 -11.71 -4.78 20.77
C LEU A 109 -11.78 -4.36 22.24
N ASP A 110 -10.68 -4.49 22.99
CA ASP A 110 -10.60 -4.09 24.39
C ASP A 110 -10.88 -2.59 24.60
N CYS A 111 -10.46 -1.74 23.66
CA CYS A 111 -10.68 -0.30 23.70
C CYS A 111 -12.03 0.15 23.10
N GLY A 112 -12.86 -0.78 22.62
CA GLY A 112 -14.17 -0.46 22.03
C GLY A 112 -14.11 0.24 20.66
N VAL A 113 -13.03 0.04 19.90
CA VAL A 113 -12.94 0.49 18.51
C VAL A 113 -13.99 -0.24 17.69
N LYS A 114 -14.68 0.49 16.81
CA LYS A 114 -15.81 -0.06 16.04
C LYS A 114 -15.39 -0.61 14.69
N LYS A 115 -14.48 0.10 14.01
CA LYS A 115 -14.14 -0.14 12.61
C LYS A 115 -12.64 -0.18 12.35
N ILE A 116 -12.18 -1.17 11.58
CA ILE A 116 -10.81 -1.22 11.03
C ILE A 116 -10.85 -1.08 9.51
N ILE A 117 -10.08 -0.14 8.97
CA ILE A 117 -9.78 -0.04 7.54
C ILE A 117 -8.37 -0.55 7.33
N TYR A 118 -8.24 -1.70 6.71
CA TYR A 118 -6.97 -2.36 6.50
C TYR A 118 -6.45 -2.12 5.10
N ILE A 119 -5.22 -1.61 5.01
CA ILE A 119 -4.53 -1.51 3.72
C ILE A 119 -3.73 -2.80 3.51
N SER A 120 -4.32 -3.68 2.71
CA SER A 120 -3.70 -4.92 2.26
C SER A 120 -2.91 -4.70 0.96
N SER A 121 -2.95 -5.65 0.03
CA SER A 121 -2.28 -5.58 -1.28
C SER A 121 -3.01 -6.43 -2.30
N ALA A 122 -3.03 -6.00 -3.57
CA ALA A 122 -3.52 -6.82 -4.68
C ALA A 122 -2.71 -8.12 -4.86
N ALA A 123 -1.50 -8.18 -4.30
CA ALA A 123 -0.66 -9.37 -4.27
C ALA A 123 -1.01 -10.35 -3.12
N ALA A 124 -1.95 -10.01 -2.21
CA ALA A 124 -2.35 -10.86 -1.09
C ALA A 124 -2.92 -12.19 -1.62
N SER A 125 -2.08 -13.23 -1.58
CA SER A 125 -2.30 -14.52 -2.23
C SER A 125 -1.40 -15.59 -1.62
N LEU A 126 -1.75 -16.86 -1.85
CA LEU A 126 -0.95 -18.00 -1.40
C LEU A 126 0.38 -18.16 -2.18
N HIS A 127 0.48 -17.58 -3.38
CA HIS A 127 1.57 -17.82 -4.32
C HIS A 127 2.56 -16.66 -4.45
N GLY A 128 2.32 -15.51 -3.80
CA GLY A 128 3.17 -14.32 -3.91
C GLY A 128 4.33 -14.23 -2.91
N GLY A 129 4.69 -15.33 -2.24
CA GLY A 129 5.77 -15.33 -1.23
C GLY A 129 5.30 -15.01 0.20
N GLY A 130 6.24 -14.80 1.10
CA GLY A 130 6.05 -14.50 2.52
C GLY A 130 5.25 -13.22 2.77
N TYR A 131 5.57 -12.12 2.08
CA TYR A 131 4.80 -10.88 2.20
C TYR A 131 3.33 -11.10 1.80
N SER A 132 3.09 -11.64 0.61
CA SER A 132 1.74 -11.89 0.10
C SER A 132 0.92 -12.82 0.98
N ARG A 133 1.53 -13.91 1.47
CA ARG A 133 0.87 -14.83 2.41
C ARG A 133 0.56 -14.15 3.74
N SER A 134 1.49 -13.35 4.26
CA SER A 134 1.28 -12.61 5.52
C SER A 134 0.13 -11.61 5.40
N LYS A 135 -0.01 -10.90 4.27
CA LYS A 135 -1.12 -9.97 4.04
C LYS A 135 -2.45 -10.70 3.91
N LEU A 136 -2.49 -11.83 3.19
CA LEU A 136 -3.69 -12.66 3.07
C LEU A 136 -4.14 -13.23 4.43
N GLU A 137 -3.19 -13.68 5.25
CA GLU A 137 -3.49 -14.23 6.57
C GLU A 137 -3.98 -13.14 7.55
N ALA A 138 -3.39 -11.95 7.48
CA ALA A 138 -3.85 -10.80 8.24
C ALA A 138 -5.27 -10.37 7.85
N GLU A 139 -5.64 -10.45 6.56
CA GLU A 139 -7.01 -10.20 6.13
C GLU A 139 -7.99 -11.17 6.79
N LYS A 140 -7.67 -12.47 6.87
CA LYS A 140 -8.54 -13.44 7.54
C LYS A 140 -8.76 -13.08 9.01
N ARG A 141 -7.71 -12.72 9.74
CA ARG A 141 -7.81 -12.29 11.15
C ARG A 141 -8.71 -11.08 11.32
N ILE A 142 -8.63 -10.12 10.41
CA ILE A 142 -9.53 -8.96 10.42
C ILE A 142 -10.97 -9.37 10.13
N ILE A 143 -11.19 -10.25 9.15
CA ILE A 143 -12.52 -10.76 8.79
C ILE A 143 -13.16 -11.51 9.97
N GLU A 144 -12.36 -12.32 10.67
CA GLU A 144 -12.78 -13.16 11.79
C GLU A 144 -12.81 -12.42 13.14
N SER A 145 -12.39 -11.15 13.18
CA SER A 145 -12.27 -10.36 14.42
C SER A 145 -13.59 -10.01 15.11
N GLY A 146 -14.72 -10.10 14.39
CA GLY A 146 -16.01 -9.60 14.87
C GLY A 146 -16.16 -8.06 14.81
N MET A 147 -15.14 -7.32 14.37
CA MET A 147 -15.22 -5.88 14.15
C MET A 147 -15.86 -5.55 12.80
N GLN A 148 -16.37 -4.32 12.63
CA GLN A 148 -16.64 -3.80 11.29
C GLN A 148 -15.32 -3.60 10.56
N TRP A 149 -15.20 -4.06 9.32
CA TRP A 149 -13.94 -3.92 8.58
C TRP A 149 -14.12 -3.46 7.13
N VAL A 150 -13.10 -2.84 6.58
CA VAL A 150 -12.95 -2.60 5.14
C VAL A 150 -11.53 -2.97 4.77
N ILE A 151 -11.36 -3.88 3.80
CA ILE A 151 -10.04 -4.25 3.30
C ILE A 151 -9.84 -3.58 1.94
N LEU A 152 -8.83 -2.73 1.85
CA LEU A 152 -8.41 -2.11 0.60
C LEU A 152 -7.16 -2.84 0.09
N ARG A 153 -7.17 -3.28 -1.16
CA ARG A 153 -6.05 -3.95 -1.83
C ARG A 153 -5.48 -3.07 -2.94
N PRO A 154 -4.62 -2.09 -2.64
CA PRO A 154 -3.88 -1.37 -3.66
C PRO A 154 -2.99 -2.31 -4.49
N SER A 155 -2.88 -2.03 -5.78
CA SER A 155 -1.95 -2.69 -6.70
C SER A 155 -0.53 -2.10 -6.57
N GLU A 156 0.18 -1.92 -7.68
CA GLU A 156 1.49 -1.28 -7.76
C GLU A 156 1.36 0.24 -7.60
N VAL A 157 1.28 0.71 -6.35
CA VAL A 157 1.21 2.14 -6.03
C VAL A 157 2.51 2.85 -6.39
N TYR A 158 2.44 3.92 -7.19
CA TYR A 158 3.59 4.72 -7.61
C TYR A 158 3.36 6.22 -7.42
N GLY A 159 4.42 7.01 -7.64
CA GLY A 159 4.41 8.44 -7.34
C GLY A 159 4.89 8.78 -5.93
N GLN A 160 5.50 7.82 -5.23
CA GLN A 160 6.11 8.04 -3.93
C GLN A 160 7.54 8.60 -4.09
N ARG A 161 7.96 9.49 -3.20
CA ARG A 161 9.31 10.08 -3.19
C ARG A 161 10.40 9.03 -2.97
N ALA A 162 10.11 7.94 -2.26
CA ALA A 162 11.05 6.85 -2.04
C ALA A 162 10.38 5.46 -2.02
N GLY A 163 11.09 4.49 -2.59
CA GLY A 163 10.93 3.07 -2.24
C GLY A 163 9.85 2.28 -3.00
N ASP A 164 9.08 2.89 -3.92
CA ASP A 164 8.17 2.16 -4.79
C ASP A 164 8.85 1.61 -6.06
N SER A 165 8.38 0.45 -6.53
CA SER A 165 9.05 -0.29 -7.62
C SER A 165 8.88 0.36 -8.99
N ILE A 166 7.78 1.09 -9.21
CA ILE A 166 7.48 1.71 -10.51
C ILE A 166 8.31 2.97 -10.70
N ASN A 167 8.50 3.78 -9.65
CA ASN A 167 9.39 4.93 -9.69
C ASN A 167 10.85 4.52 -9.90
N GLN A 168 11.28 3.40 -9.31
CA GLN A 168 12.59 2.80 -9.62
C GLN A 168 12.70 2.37 -11.08
N LEU A 169 11.65 1.77 -11.66
CA LEU A 169 11.61 1.42 -13.07
C LEU A 169 11.65 2.67 -13.98
N ILE A 170 10.89 3.72 -13.63
CA ILE A 170 10.92 5.01 -14.34
C ILE A 170 12.33 5.58 -14.34
N HIS A 171 12.97 5.67 -13.16
CA HIS A 171 14.34 6.14 -13.06
C HIS A 171 15.32 5.27 -13.87
N TRP A 172 15.15 3.95 -13.82
CA TRP A 172 15.99 3.03 -14.60
C TRP A 172 15.84 3.26 -16.10
N ILE A 173 14.60 3.42 -16.58
CA ILE A 173 14.30 3.74 -17.97
C ILE A 173 14.84 5.12 -18.36
N GLN A 174 14.91 6.09 -17.47
CA GLN A 174 15.54 7.37 -17.79
C GLN A 174 17.07 7.26 -17.88
N SER A 175 17.69 6.46 -17.02
CA SER A 175 19.13 6.45 -16.80
C SER A 175 19.92 5.42 -17.63
N TYR A 176 19.34 4.26 -17.95
CA TYR A 176 20.07 3.15 -18.57
C TYR A 176 19.52 2.78 -19.94
N PHE A 177 20.37 2.26 -20.83
CA PHE A 177 19.99 1.86 -22.19
C PHE A 177 19.20 0.55 -22.26
N PHE A 178 19.34 -0.33 -21.26
CA PHE A 178 18.64 -1.62 -21.20
C PHE A 178 17.76 -1.73 -19.96
N VAL A 179 16.73 -2.58 -20.01
CA VAL A 179 15.84 -2.90 -18.88
C VAL A 179 15.88 -4.41 -18.64
N PRO A 180 16.25 -4.90 -17.44
CA PRO A 180 16.14 -6.31 -17.12
C PRO A 180 14.67 -6.71 -16.97
N VAL A 181 14.28 -7.80 -17.64
CA VAL A 181 12.94 -8.39 -17.60
C VAL A 181 13.05 -9.78 -16.99
N ILE A 182 12.33 -10.02 -15.90
CA ILE A 182 12.28 -11.35 -15.27
C ILE A 182 11.34 -12.26 -16.07
N GLY A 183 11.81 -13.45 -16.47
CA GLY A 183 11.03 -14.37 -17.29
C GLY A 183 10.74 -13.77 -18.67
N PHE A 184 9.47 -13.83 -19.09
CA PHE A 184 9.04 -13.41 -20.43
C PHE A 184 8.38 -12.03 -20.49
N GLY A 185 8.31 -11.29 -19.37
CA GLY A 185 7.68 -9.96 -19.33
C GLY A 185 6.15 -9.94 -19.49
N THR A 186 5.51 -11.11 -19.63
CA THR A 186 4.07 -11.26 -19.88
C THR A 186 3.20 -11.17 -18.63
N TYR A 187 3.79 -11.12 -17.44
CA TYR A 187 3.04 -10.98 -16.19
C TYR A 187 2.39 -9.60 -16.10
N LYS A 188 1.16 -9.60 -15.58
CA LYS A 188 0.33 -8.41 -15.55
C LYS A 188 0.51 -7.58 -14.28
N LEU A 189 0.54 -6.28 -14.46
CA LEU A 189 0.56 -5.25 -13.44
C LEU A 189 -0.56 -4.25 -13.73
N SER A 190 -0.99 -3.50 -12.71
CA SER A 190 -1.91 -2.39 -12.93
C SER A 190 -1.47 -1.22 -12.06
N PRO A 191 -0.46 -0.45 -12.49
CA PRO A 191 0.10 0.65 -11.71
C PRO A 191 -0.98 1.66 -11.35
N VAL A 192 -0.99 2.10 -10.09
CA VAL A 192 -1.96 3.06 -9.58
C VAL A 192 -1.24 4.24 -8.95
N PHE A 193 -1.65 5.46 -9.30
CA PHE A 193 -1.00 6.64 -8.78
C PHE A 193 -1.45 6.92 -7.34
N ILE A 194 -0.52 7.33 -6.46
CA ILE A 194 -0.80 7.56 -5.03
C ILE A 194 -1.95 8.57 -4.81
N ASP A 195 -2.05 9.62 -5.63
CA ASP A 195 -3.14 10.62 -5.53
C ASP A 195 -4.52 10.08 -5.95
N ASP A 196 -4.61 8.84 -6.46
CA ASP A 196 -5.88 8.15 -6.69
C ASP A 196 -6.22 7.20 -5.51
N VAL A 197 -5.20 6.59 -4.90
CA VAL A 197 -5.36 5.67 -3.78
C VAL A 197 -5.74 6.40 -2.50
N VAL A 198 -5.04 7.49 -2.17
CA VAL A 198 -5.23 8.21 -0.90
C VAL A 198 -6.65 8.76 -0.76
N PRO A 199 -7.26 9.40 -1.78
CA PRO A 199 -8.66 9.81 -1.70
C PRO A 199 -9.63 8.64 -1.57
N ALA A 200 -9.36 7.49 -2.20
CA ALA A 200 -10.18 6.30 -2.06
C ALA A 200 -10.17 5.76 -0.62
N ILE A 201 -9.01 5.75 0.04
CA ILE A 201 -8.90 5.41 1.47
C ILE A 201 -9.69 6.41 2.32
N ALA A 202 -9.54 7.71 2.06
CA ALA A 202 -10.24 8.75 2.79
C ALA A 202 -11.77 8.62 2.69
N LEU A 203 -12.29 8.32 1.50
CA LEU A 203 -13.71 8.09 1.27
C LEU A 203 -14.21 6.81 1.94
N ALA A 204 -13.40 5.74 1.98
CA ALA A 204 -13.75 4.49 2.66
C ALA A 204 -13.97 4.65 4.18
N ILE A 205 -13.34 5.65 4.82
CA ILE A 205 -13.56 5.98 6.24
C ILE A 205 -15.01 6.34 6.53
N PHE A 206 -15.66 7.02 5.59
CA PHE A 206 -17.01 7.55 5.76
C PHE A 206 -18.08 6.71 5.09
N ASN A 207 -17.70 5.74 4.26
CA ASN A 207 -18.66 4.91 3.55
C ASN A 207 -19.00 3.64 4.37
N GLU A 208 -20.25 3.57 4.85
CA GLU A 208 -20.81 2.43 5.59
C GLU A 208 -21.21 1.29 4.66
N GLU A 209 -21.54 1.55 3.39
CA GLU A 209 -21.84 0.50 2.39
C GLU A 209 -20.64 -0.40 2.07
N LEU A 210 -19.43 0.03 2.47
CA LEU A 210 -18.19 -0.72 2.31
C LEU A 210 -17.89 -1.64 3.48
N GLU A 211 -18.69 -1.62 4.55
CA GLU A 211 -18.50 -2.51 5.68
C GLU A 211 -18.54 -3.98 5.24
N ASN A 212 -17.56 -4.73 5.74
CA ASN A 212 -17.29 -6.12 5.45
C ASN A 212 -17.06 -6.39 3.95
N LYS A 213 -16.40 -5.44 3.26
CA LYS A 213 -16.00 -5.57 1.84
C LYS A 213 -14.48 -5.51 1.67
N THR A 214 -14.01 -6.32 0.71
CA THR A 214 -12.66 -6.24 0.17
C THR A 214 -12.71 -5.55 -1.19
N ILE A 215 -11.93 -4.50 -1.38
CA ILE A 215 -11.97 -3.63 -2.56
C ILE A 215 -10.57 -3.52 -3.13
N VAL A 216 -10.43 -3.72 -4.45
CA VAL A 216 -9.17 -3.51 -5.14
C VAL A 216 -9.06 -2.06 -5.59
N LEU A 217 -7.90 -1.45 -5.35
CA LEU A 217 -7.55 -0.11 -5.82
C LEU A 217 -6.41 -0.25 -6.83
N ALA A 218 -6.77 -0.47 -8.09
CA ALA A 218 -5.82 -0.62 -9.19
C ALA A 218 -5.87 0.56 -10.17
N GLY A 219 -4.93 0.60 -11.10
CA GLY A 219 -4.97 1.54 -12.22
C GLY A 219 -6.15 1.24 -13.16
N PRO A 220 -6.40 2.11 -14.14
CA PRO A 220 -7.47 1.89 -15.11
C PRO A 220 -7.16 0.78 -16.12
N GLU A 221 -5.89 0.37 -16.24
CA GLU A 221 -5.39 -0.53 -17.28
C GLU A 221 -4.61 -1.70 -16.68
N GLU A 222 -4.76 -2.89 -17.26
CA GLU A 222 -3.89 -4.05 -17.03
C GLU A 222 -2.79 -4.05 -18.08
N LEU A 223 -1.54 -3.94 -17.65
CA LEU A 223 -0.37 -3.90 -18.53
C LEU A 223 0.49 -5.12 -18.31
N THR A 224 1.03 -5.71 -19.38
CA THR A 224 2.19 -6.59 -19.20
C THR A 224 3.38 -5.77 -18.72
N TYR A 225 4.39 -6.42 -18.14
CA TYR A 225 5.62 -5.71 -17.79
C TYR A 225 6.29 -5.11 -19.04
N ASP A 226 6.23 -5.82 -20.17
CA ASP A 226 6.75 -5.32 -21.44
C ASP A 226 6.01 -4.07 -21.92
N ASP A 227 4.67 -4.05 -21.85
CA ASP A 227 3.87 -2.87 -22.20
C ASP A 227 4.16 -1.70 -21.26
N LEU A 228 4.32 -1.98 -19.96
CA LEU A 228 4.66 -0.97 -18.97
C LEU A 228 6.01 -0.31 -19.30
N VAL A 229 7.04 -1.11 -19.61
CA VAL A 229 8.36 -0.61 -20.02
C VAL A 229 8.24 0.24 -21.28
N ASP A 230 7.51 -0.24 -22.29
CA ASP A 230 7.36 0.47 -23.57
C ASP A 230 6.60 1.79 -23.41
N ARG A 231 5.54 1.83 -22.60
CA ARG A 231 4.78 3.06 -22.34
C ARG A 231 5.62 4.10 -21.60
N ILE A 232 6.37 3.69 -20.59
CA ILE A 232 7.28 4.61 -19.89
C ILE A 232 8.37 5.12 -20.84
N ALA A 233 9.00 4.22 -21.63
CA ALA A 233 10.03 4.61 -22.58
C ALA A 233 9.49 5.58 -23.65
N THR A 234 8.29 5.31 -24.17
CA THR A 234 7.59 6.18 -25.13
C THR A 234 7.29 7.55 -24.52
N TYR A 235 6.80 7.60 -23.28
CA TYR A 235 6.51 8.85 -22.59
C TYR A 235 7.75 9.76 -22.49
N PHE A 236 8.92 9.19 -22.20
CA PHE A 236 10.19 9.94 -22.11
C PHE A 236 10.90 10.11 -23.45
N GLY A 237 10.37 9.59 -24.56
CA GLY A 237 11.00 9.68 -25.88
C GLY A 237 12.30 8.89 -26.00
N VAL A 238 12.45 7.81 -25.23
CA VAL A 238 13.68 7.00 -25.19
C VAL A 238 13.44 5.59 -25.73
N LYS A 239 14.48 4.96 -26.28
CA LYS A 239 14.46 3.55 -26.68
C LYS A 239 15.24 2.70 -25.69
N ARG A 240 14.68 1.56 -25.30
CA ARG A 240 15.29 0.64 -24.31
C ARG A 240 15.34 -0.79 -24.82
N PHE A 241 16.49 -1.42 -24.65
CA PHE A 241 16.65 -2.84 -24.94
C PHE A 241 16.15 -3.69 -23.76
N LYS A 242 15.21 -4.60 -23.97
CA LYS A 242 14.71 -5.50 -22.93
C LYS A 242 15.60 -6.74 -22.85
N LEU A 243 16.26 -6.95 -21.70
CA LEU A 243 17.09 -8.11 -21.43
C LEU A 243 16.30 -9.14 -20.61
N TYR A 244 15.82 -10.18 -21.27
CA TYR A 244 15.05 -11.25 -20.63
C TYR A 244 15.97 -12.21 -19.87
N LEU A 245 15.70 -12.35 -18.57
CA LEU A 245 16.49 -13.14 -17.65
C LEU A 245 15.64 -14.28 -17.09
N PRO A 246 16.06 -15.56 -17.26
CA PRO A 246 15.34 -16.69 -16.70
C PRO A 246 15.19 -16.56 -15.18
N GLU A 247 14.01 -16.86 -14.66
CA GLU A 247 13.69 -16.72 -13.23
C GLU A 247 14.68 -17.51 -12.35
N GLY A 248 15.04 -18.72 -12.77
CA GLY A 248 15.98 -19.57 -12.05
C GLY A 248 17.37 -18.94 -11.89
N LEU A 249 17.85 -18.23 -12.91
CA LEU A 249 19.15 -17.55 -12.88
C LEU A 249 19.14 -16.40 -11.86
N ILE A 250 18.08 -15.60 -11.84
CA ILE A 250 17.94 -14.51 -10.88
C ILE A 250 17.80 -15.05 -9.46
N ARG A 251 16.97 -16.08 -9.24
CA ARG A 251 16.80 -16.72 -7.93
C ARG A 251 18.13 -17.26 -7.40
N PHE A 252 18.92 -17.91 -8.26
CA PHE A 252 20.25 -18.40 -7.89
C PHE A 252 21.20 -17.24 -7.55
N GLY A 253 21.22 -16.19 -8.37
CA GLY A 253 22.03 -15.00 -8.13
C GLY A 253 21.71 -14.33 -6.80
N ILE A 254 20.42 -14.10 -6.49
CA ILE A 254 19.99 -13.54 -5.20
C ILE A 254 20.43 -14.45 -4.05
N MET A 255 20.25 -15.77 -4.16
CA MET A 255 20.65 -16.71 -3.10
C MET A 255 22.17 -16.68 -2.84
N ALA A 256 22.99 -16.61 -3.89
CA ALA A 256 24.45 -16.52 -3.77
C ALA A 256 24.87 -15.20 -3.12
N ILE A 257 24.29 -14.08 -3.57
CA ILE A 257 24.56 -12.74 -3.05
C ILE A 257 24.10 -12.60 -1.58
N SER A 258 22.95 -13.16 -1.20
CA SER A 258 22.48 -13.20 0.19
C SER A 258 23.41 -14.00 1.10
N LYS A 259 24.01 -15.10 0.62
CA LYS A 259 25.02 -15.87 1.38
C LYS A 259 26.30 -15.07 1.63
N LEU A 260 26.61 -14.13 0.73
CA LEU A 260 27.73 -13.20 0.87
C LEU A 260 27.42 -11.99 1.77
N GLY A 261 26.25 -11.97 2.42
CA GLY A 261 25.84 -10.89 3.34
C GLY A 261 25.36 -9.61 2.66
N MET A 262 25.32 -9.57 1.32
CA MET A 262 24.96 -8.39 0.52
C MET A 262 23.44 -8.37 0.24
N ASN A 263 22.62 -7.89 1.17
CA ASN A 263 21.16 -8.01 1.09
C ASN A 263 20.45 -6.88 0.31
N PHE A 264 20.89 -6.58 -0.93
CA PHE A 264 20.30 -5.51 -1.74
C PHE A 264 18.95 -5.87 -2.40
N LEU A 265 18.69 -7.16 -2.64
CA LEU A 265 17.44 -7.67 -3.23
C LEU A 265 16.84 -8.73 -2.31
N THR A 266 15.56 -8.58 -1.96
CA THR A 266 14.90 -9.56 -1.10
C THR A 266 14.30 -10.68 -1.96
N PRO A 267 14.58 -11.97 -1.66
CA PRO A 267 14.09 -13.11 -2.45
C PRO A 267 12.57 -13.11 -2.67
N ASP A 268 11.83 -12.48 -1.76
CA ASP A 268 10.37 -12.41 -1.76
C ASP A 268 9.78 -11.51 -2.85
N GLN A 269 10.58 -10.63 -3.47
CA GLN A 269 10.10 -9.71 -4.50
C GLN A 269 9.73 -10.40 -5.80
N ILE A 270 10.45 -11.45 -6.19
CA ILE A 270 10.19 -12.22 -7.43
C ILE A 270 8.82 -12.90 -7.38
N PRO A 271 8.50 -13.77 -6.40
CA PRO A 271 7.20 -14.43 -6.37
C PRO A 271 6.05 -13.41 -6.24
N ARG A 272 6.26 -12.30 -5.51
CA ARG A 272 5.28 -11.21 -5.40
C ARG A 272 5.03 -10.51 -6.75
N LEU A 273 6.08 -10.30 -7.54
CA LEU A 273 5.98 -9.69 -8.86
C LEU A 273 5.20 -10.58 -9.82
N LEU A 274 5.55 -11.88 -9.84
CA LEU A 274 5.06 -12.86 -10.79
C LEU A 274 3.71 -13.47 -10.44
N CYS A 275 3.24 -13.37 -9.19
CA CYS A 275 1.97 -13.97 -8.81
C CYS A 275 0.79 -13.35 -9.56
N LYS A 276 -0.24 -14.16 -9.85
CA LYS A 276 -1.50 -13.68 -10.40
C LYS A 276 -2.19 -12.73 -9.42
N LYS A 277 -2.59 -11.55 -9.90
CA LYS A 277 -3.31 -10.53 -9.14
C LYS A 277 -4.68 -10.27 -9.76
N SER A 278 -5.61 -9.77 -8.96
CA SER A 278 -6.89 -9.25 -9.46
C SER A 278 -6.80 -7.73 -9.54
N PHE A 279 -7.25 -7.16 -10.66
CA PHE A 279 -7.27 -5.71 -10.90
C PHE A 279 -8.71 -5.19 -11.09
N ARG A 280 -9.71 -5.94 -10.64
CA ARG A 280 -11.13 -5.59 -10.78
C ARG A 280 -11.50 -4.42 -9.85
N ILE A 281 -11.71 -3.25 -10.42
CA ILE A 281 -12.03 -2.01 -9.69
C ILE A 281 -13.52 -1.62 -9.71
N ASP A 282 -14.42 -2.52 -10.12
CA ASP A 282 -15.85 -2.21 -10.30
C ASP A 282 -16.50 -1.72 -9.00
N LEU A 283 -16.24 -2.42 -7.90
CA LEU A 283 -16.76 -2.04 -6.58
C LEU A 283 -16.21 -0.69 -6.12
N ALA A 284 -14.95 -0.38 -6.43
CA ALA A 284 -14.36 0.93 -6.13
C ALA A 284 -15.03 2.02 -6.98
N LYS A 285 -15.28 1.78 -8.27
CA LYS A 285 -15.98 2.72 -9.15
C LYS A 285 -17.38 3.01 -8.62
N GLU A 286 -18.14 1.97 -8.32
CA GLU A 286 -19.52 2.05 -7.84
C GLU A 286 -19.61 2.78 -6.50
N LYS A 287 -18.84 2.34 -5.50
CA LYS A 287 -19.02 2.79 -4.10
C LYS A 287 -18.19 4.00 -3.71
N LEU A 288 -17.07 4.24 -4.38
CA LEU A 288 -16.17 5.37 -4.08
C LEU A 288 -16.16 6.44 -5.17
N GLY A 289 -16.82 6.21 -6.32
CA GLY A 289 -16.62 7.05 -7.50
C GLY A 289 -15.16 7.00 -7.99
N TYR A 290 -14.48 5.89 -7.72
CA TYR A 290 -13.06 5.71 -8.01
C TYR A 290 -12.80 5.79 -9.52
N SER A 291 -11.94 6.72 -9.93
CA SER A 291 -11.61 6.97 -11.34
C SER A 291 -10.11 7.23 -11.45
N PRO A 292 -9.28 6.16 -11.39
CA PRO A 292 -7.84 6.30 -11.36
C PRO A 292 -7.31 6.86 -12.69
N ARG A 293 -6.23 7.62 -12.62
CA ARG A 293 -5.54 8.18 -13.78
C ARG A 293 -4.81 7.11 -14.56
N VAL A 294 -4.65 7.33 -15.85
CA VAL A 294 -3.76 6.50 -16.69
C VAL A 294 -2.30 6.76 -16.30
N LEU A 295 -1.42 5.83 -16.69
CA LEU A 295 0.00 5.84 -16.31
C LEU A 295 0.69 7.17 -16.64
N GLU A 296 0.51 7.69 -17.85
CA GLU A 296 1.19 8.90 -18.33
C GLU A 296 0.75 10.15 -17.56
N GLU A 297 -0.51 10.23 -17.16
CA GLU A 297 -1.03 11.33 -16.35
C GLU A 297 -0.41 11.33 -14.95
N GLY A 298 -0.26 10.15 -14.33
CA GLY A 298 0.39 10.04 -13.03
C GLY A 298 1.90 10.29 -13.12
N ILE A 299 2.60 9.83 -14.17
CA ILE A 299 4.01 10.17 -14.42
C ILE A 299 4.18 11.69 -14.54
N LYS A 300 3.35 12.35 -15.37
CA LYS A 300 3.38 13.81 -15.52
C LYS A 300 3.22 14.51 -14.19
N ARG A 301 2.26 14.07 -13.37
CA ARG A 301 1.99 14.63 -12.04
C ARG A 301 3.16 14.43 -11.09
N ALA A 302 3.76 13.24 -11.06
CA ALA A 302 4.92 12.94 -10.22
C ALA A 302 6.11 13.86 -10.51
N ILE A 303 6.38 14.14 -11.79
CA ILE A 303 7.47 15.02 -12.21
C ILE A 303 7.18 16.47 -11.78
N THR A 304 5.97 16.97 -12.02
CA THR A 304 5.61 18.36 -11.69
C THR A 304 5.61 18.65 -10.19
N CYS A 305 5.36 17.65 -9.33
CA CYS A 305 5.38 17.84 -7.88
C CYS A 305 6.77 17.68 -7.24
N ASN A 306 7.76 17.16 -8.00
CA ASN A 306 9.14 16.99 -7.55
C ASN A 306 10.07 18.13 -8.01
N ASN A 307 9.59 19.02 -8.89
CA ASN A 307 10.23 20.28 -9.29
C ASN A 307 9.55 21.46 -8.58
#